data_AF-A0A2J8THP5-F1
#
_entry.id   AF-A0A2J8THP5-F1
#
_cell.length_a   1.000
_cell.length_b   1.000
_cell.length_c   1.000
_cell.angle_alpha   90.00
_cell.angle_beta   90.00
_cell.angle_gamma   90.00
#
_symmetry.space_group_name_H-M   'P 1'
#
loop_
_entity.id
_entity.type
_entity.pdbx_description
1 polymer ?
#
loop_
_entity_poly.entity_id
_entity_poly.type
_entity_poly.pdbx_seq_one_letter_code
_entity_poly.pdbx_strand_id
1 'polypeptide(L)'
;LLGTLAVSRGLGDHQLRVLDTNIQLKPFLLSVPQVTVLDVDQLELQEDDVVVMATDGLWDVLSNEQVAWLVRSFLPGNQKDPHSLSAGWSSQVLKAGPDADTQHTGKGRQSHRGRAGVLR
;
A
#
# COMPACT_ATOMS: atom_id res chain seq x y z
N LEU A 1 -1.40 -6.75 -18.01
CA LEU A 1 -0.40 -6.29 -18.99
C LEU A 1 -0.79 -6.73 -20.38
N LEU A 2 -0.85 -8.02 -20.69
CA LEU A 2 -1.48 -8.53 -21.91
C LEU A 2 -2.37 -9.73 -21.54
N GLY A 3 -3.26 -9.53 -20.56
CA GLY A 3 -3.98 -10.62 -19.88
C GLY A 3 -3.13 -11.48 -18.94
N THR A 4 -1.80 -11.36 -18.95
CA THR A 4 -0.89 -12.23 -18.17
C THR A 4 -0.56 -11.74 -16.76
N LEU A 5 -0.19 -10.47 -16.59
CA LEU A 5 0.18 -9.88 -15.29
C LEU A 5 -0.77 -8.75 -14.90
N ALA A 6 -1.01 -8.56 -13.61
CA ALA A 6 -1.77 -7.41 -13.10
C ALA A 6 -0.94 -6.12 -12.98
N VAL A 7 0.38 -6.20 -13.18
CA VAL A 7 1.32 -5.07 -13.04
C VAL A 7 1.91 -4.62 -14.37
N SER A 8 2.43 -3.39 -14.41
CA SER A 8 3.17 -2.82 -15.55
C SER A 8 4.66 -2.59 -15.27
N ARG A 9 5.08 -2.77 -14.01
CA ARG A 9 6.47 -2.70 -13.58
C ARG A 9 6.81 -3.90 -12.71
N GLY A 10 8.03 -4.40 -12.82
CA GLY A 10 8.47 -5.57 -12.08
C GLY A 10 9.92 -5.95 -12.38
N LEU A 11 10.57 -6.53 -11.39
CA LEU A 11 11.86 -7.19 -11.55
C LEU A 11 11.63 -8.65 -11.95
N GLY A 12 12.54 -9.25 -12.72
CA GLY A 12 12.37 -10.63 -13.19
C GLY A 12 11.53 -10.74 -14.47
N ASP A 13 10.72 -11.81 -14.56
CA ASP A 13 9.83 -12.16 -15.68
C ASP A 13 10.49 -12.30 -17.06
N HIS A 14 11.80 -12.55 -17.10
CA HIS A 14 12.58 -12.62 -18.34
C HIS A 14 12.12 -13.73 -19.30
N GLN A 15 11.55 -14.80 -18.78
CA GLN A 15 11.07 -15.95 -19.55
C GLN A 15 9.55 -15.93 -19.75
N LEU A 16 8.83 -14.97 -19.15
CA LEU A 16 7.38 -14.91 -19.20
C LEU A 16 6.90 -14.50 -20.59
N ARG A 17 5.86 -15.20 -21.07
CA ARG A 17 5.22 -14.94 -22.36
C ARG A 17 3.76 -14.56 -22.17
N VAL A 18 3.21 -13.86 -23.15
CA VAL A 18 1.77 -13.62 -23.23
C VAL A 18 1.05 -14.95 -23.42
N LEU A 19 -0.07 -15.14 -22.73
CA LEU A 19 -0.85 -16.38 -22.73
C LEU A 19 -1.14 -16.83 -24.17
N ASP A 20 -0.91 -18.11 -24.45
CA ASP A 20 -1.13 -18.75 -25.75
C ASP A 20 -0.41 -18.09 -26.93
N THR A 21 0.71 -17.39 -26.69
CA THR A 21 1.54 -16.82 -27.75
C THR A 21 3.03 -17.04 -27.54
N ASN A 22 3.82 -16.72 -28.56
CA ASN A 22 5.29 -16.68 -28.48
C ASN A 22 5.84 -15.28 -28.15
N ILE A 23 4.98 -14.33 -27.78
CA ILE A 23 5.38 -12.96 -27.48
C ILE A 23 5.98 -12.91 -26.07
N GLN A 24 7.23 -12.48 -25.95
CA GLN A 24 7.87 -12.24 -24.65
C GLN A 24 7.25 -11.03 -23.98
N LEU A 25 6.99 -11.13 -22.67
CA LEU A 25 6.35 -10.07 -21.91
C LEU A 25 7.34 -8.97 -21.48
N LYS A 26 8.62 -9.32 -21.29
CA LYS A 26 9.64 -8.41 -20.74
C LYS A 26 9.76 -7.04 -21.44
N PRO A 27 9.68 -6.93 -22.79
CA PRO A 27 9.71 -5.64 -23.46
C PRO A 27 8.58 -4.67 -23.05
N PHE A 28 7.49 -5.18 -22.48
CA PHE A 28 6.34 -4.39 -22.03
C PHE A 28 6.31 -4.16 -20.51
N LEU A 29 7.24 -4.75 -19.76
CA LEU A 29 7.31 -4.70 -18.30
C LEU A 29 8.54 -3.88 -17.86
N LEU A 30 8.31 -2.71 -17.27
CA LEU A 30 9.42 -1.83 -16.86
C LEU A 30 10.08 -2.34 -15.58
N SER A 31 11.41 -2.51 -15.60
CA SER A 31 12.22 -2.77 -14.40
C SER A 31 12.79 -1.50 -13.76
N VAL A 32 12.33 -0.33 -14.20
CA VAL A 32 12.80 0.97 -13.73
C VAL A 32 11.86 1.45 -12.60
N PRO A 33 12.39 1.81 -11.42
CA PRO A 33 11.56 2.33 -10.33
C PRO A 33 11.04 3.73 -10.64
N GLN A 34 9.96 4.12 -9.96
CA GLN A 34 9.62 5.51 -9.79
C GLN A 34 10.28 6.00 -8.50
N VAL A 35 11.04 7.09 -8.57
CA VAL A 35 11.80 7.63 -7.44
C VAL A 35 11.19 8.96 -7.02
N THR A 36 10.83 9.06 -5.74
CA THR A 36 10.41 10.31 -5.10
C THR A 36 11.42 10.61 -3.99
N VAL A 37 12.03 11.79 -4.03
CA VAL A 37 12.93 12.28 -2.98
C VAL A 37 12.12 13.16 -2.04
N LEU A 38 12.22 12.89 -0.75
CA LEU A 38 11.57 13.64 0.32
C LEU A 38 12.64 14.32 1.16
N ASP A 39 12.51 15.63 1.32
CA ASP A 39 13.37 16.40 2.22
C ASP A 39 12.81 16.28 3.64
N VAL A 40 13.53 15.53 4.49
CA VAL A 40 13.12 15.21 5.87
C VAL A 40 13.03 16.46 6.73
N ASP A 41 13.89 17.45 6.49
CA ASP A 41 13.92 18.68 7.28
C ASP A 41 12.69 19.57 7.02
N GLN A 42 12.02 19.39 5.87
CA GLN A 42 10.80 20.10 5.49
C GLN A 42 9.51 19.41 5.96
N LEU A 43 9.59 18.18 6.50
CA LEU A 43 8.43 17.34 6.77
C LEU A 43 7.82 17.50 8.18
N GLU A 44 8.42 18.32 9.05
CA GLU A 44 7.97 18.56 10.44
C GLU A 44 7.66 17.27 11.23
N LEU A 45 8.54 16.25 11.10
CA LEU A 45 8.31 14.92 11.65
C LEU A 45 8.26 14.92 13.20
N GLN A 46 7.35 14.12 13.75
CA GLN A 46 7.27 13.78 15.18
C GLN A 46 7.88 12.40 15.45
N GLU A 47 8.19 12.10 16.72
CA GLU A 47 8.81 10.83 17.14
C GLU A 47 7.92 9.60 16.85
N ASP A 48 6.60 9.80 16.79
CA ASP A 48 5.61 8.76 16.52
C ASP A 48 5.19 8.67 15.04
N ASP A 49 5.76 9.51 14.16
CA ASP A 49 5.51 9.40 12.72
C ASP A 49 6.14 8.12 12.17
N VAL A 50 5.40 7.42 11.31
CA VAL A 50 5.85 6.16 10.71
C VAL A 50 5.67 6.13 9.21
N VAL A 51 6.51 5.32 8.56
CA VAL A 51 6.35 4.98 7.14
C VAL A 51 5.63 3.64 7.04
N VAL A 52 4.46 3.64 6.42
CA VAL A 52 3.71 2.40 6.16
C VAL A 52 4.05 1.88 4.76
N MET A 53 4.56 0.65 4.71
CA MET A 53 4.82 -0.09 3.47
C MET A 53 4.08 -1.42 3.52
N ALA A 54 3.30 -1.71 2.48
CA ALA A 54 2.58 -2.97 2.35
C ALA A 54 2.37 -3.32 0.88
N THR A 55 2.10 -4.60 0.61
CA THR A 55 1.67 -5.09 -0.71
C THR A 55 0.23 -4.69 -1.00
N ASP A 56 -0.21 -4.85 -2.25
CA ASP A 56 -1.58 -4.56 -2.71
C ASP A 56 -2.66 -5.19 -1.85
N GLY A 57 -2.48 -6.41 -1.34
CA GLY A 57 -3.48 -7.08 -0.50
C GLY A 57 -3.98 -6.28 0.72
N LEU A 58 -3.19 -5.35 1.30
CA LEU A 58 -3.68 -4.42 2.33
C LEU A 58 -4.50 -3.29 1.70
N TRP A 59 -3.95 -2.67 0.67
CA TRP A 59 -4.49 -1.49 0.00
C TRP A 59 -5.72 -1.79 -0.88
N ASP A 60 -5.94 -3.06 -1.22
CA ASP A 60 -7.14 -3.52 -1.92
C ASP A 60 -8.39 -3.42 -1.05
N VAL A 61 -8.22 -3.39 0.29
CA VAL A 61 -9.33 -3.40 1.26
C VAL A 61 -9.37 -2.18 2.19
N LEU A 62 -8.27 -1.43 2.33
CA LEU A 62 -8.19 -0.26 3.19
C LEU A 62 -7.66 0.98 2.46
N SER A 63 -8.22 2.14 2.75
CA SER A 63 -7.72 3.43 2.30
C SER A 63 -6.48 3.88 3.10
N ASN A 64 -5.75 4.83 2.55
CA ASN A 64 -4.62 5.47 3.23
C ASN A 64 -5.02 6.03 4.61
N GLU A 65 -6.19 6.67 4.68
CA GLU A 65 -6.73 7.29 5.90
C GLU A 65 -7.13 6.24 6.94
N GLN A 66 -7.75 5.13 6.51
CA GLN A 66 -8.08 4.02 7.41
C GLN A 66 -6.81 3.40 8.00
N VAL A 67 -5.79 3.17 7.17
CA VAL A 67 -4.49 2.67 7.63
C VAL A 67 -3.84 3.65 8.59
N ALA A 68 -3.79 4.95 8.28
CA ALA A 68 -3.25 5.98 9.17
C ALA A 68 -3.92 5.98 10.55
N TRP A 69 -5.25 5.92 10.57
CA TRP A 69 -6.02 5.88 11.79
C TRP A 69 -5.74 4.62 12.62
N LEU A 70 -5.64 3.46 11.98
CA LEU A 70 -5.31 2.19 12.64
C LEU A 70 -3.92 2.25 13.27
N VAL A 71 -2.92 2.69 12.50
CA VAL A 71 -1.53 2.86 12.95
C VAL A 71 -1.48 3.70 14.23
N ARG A 72 -2.08 4.90 14.19
CA ARG A 72 -2.10 5.86 15.29
C ARG A 72 -2.81 5.35 16.53
N SER A 73 -3.89 4.60 16.33
CA SER A 73 -4.66 4.01 17.40
C SER A 73 -3.95 2.81 18.05
N PHE A 74 -3.07 2.15 17.31
CA PHE A 74 -2.39 0.93 17.76
C PHE A 74 -1.05 1.18 18.43
N LEU A 75 -0.21 2.02 17.84
CA LEU A 75 1.20 2.16 18.23
C LEU A 75 1.40 2.57 19.70
N PRO A 76 0.69 3.58 20.27
CA PRO A 76 0.94 4.03 21.64
C PRO A 76 0.79 2.93 22.69
N GLY A 77 -0.09 1.95 22.46
CA GLY A 77 -0.37 0.86 23.40
C GLY A 77 0.56 -0.34 23.27
N ASN A 78 1.39 -0.40 22.23
CA ASN A 78 1.99 -1.67 21.81
C ASN A 78 3.48 -1.61 21.41
N GLN A 79 4.17 -0.51 21.71
CA GLN A 79 5.59 -0.28 21.41
C GLN A 79 6.59 -1.25 22.07
N LYS A 80 6.20 -2.00 23.12
CA LYS A 80 7.14 -2.71 23.99
C LYS A 80 7.42 -4.17 23.59
N ASP A 81 6.62 -4.76 22.71
CA ASP A 81 6.77 -6.18 22.31
C ASP A 81 6.49 -6.39 20.80
N PRO A 82 7.52 -6.76 20.01
CA PRO A 82 7.38 -7.05 18.58
C PRO A 82 6.37 -8.15 18.23
N HIS A 83 6.18 -9.14 19.10
CA HIS A 83 5.21 -10.22 18.87
C HIS A 83 3.78 -9.76 19.17
N SER A 84 3.59 -8.87 20.15
CA SER A 84 2.31 -8.21 20.41
C SER A 84 1.90 -7.31 19.25
N LEU A 85 2.87 -6.67 18.57
CA LEU A 85 2.61 -5.85 17.40
C LEU A 85 1.92 -6.67 16.31
N SER A 86 2.52 -7.76 15.82
CA SER A 86 1.96 -8.51 14.68
C SER A 86 0.57 -9.10 14.95
N ALA A 87 0.36 -9.67 16.14
CA ALA A 87 -0.92 -10.26 16.52
C ALA A 87 -2.03 -9.21 16.68
N GLY A 88 -1.73 -8.11 17.38
CA GLY A 88 -2.69 -7.04 17.60
C GLY A 88 -3.07 -6.29 16.32
N TRP A 89 -2.09 -6.02 15.44
CA TRP A 89 -2.32 -5.39 14.13
C TRP A 89 -3.28 -6.21 13.28
N SER A 90 -3.04 -7.52 13.19
CA SER A 90 -3.87 -8.44 12.40
C SER A 90 -5.34 -8.38 12.86
N SER A 91 -5.58 -8.36 14.17
CA SER A 91 -6.95 -8.25 14.72
C SER A 91 -7.62 -6.92 14.35
N GLN A 92 -6.90 -5.81 14.39
CA GLN A 92 -7.46 -4.50 14.08
C GLN A 92 -7.75 -4.32 12.58
N VAL A 93 -6.86 -4.80 11.71
CA VAL A 93 -7.09 -4.78 10.25
C VAL A 93 -8.33 -5.60 9.88
N LEU A 94 -8.50 -6.79 10.48
CA LEU A 94 -9.68 -7.62 10.23
C LEU A 94 -10.99 -6.97 10.71
N LYS A 95 -10.94 -6.15 11.78
CA LYS A 95 -12.10 -5.39 12.26
C LYS A 95 -12.44 -4.18 11.38
N ALA A 96 -11.43 -3.59 10.73
CA ALA A 96 -11.58 -2.40 9.90
C ALA A 96 -12.01 -2.69 8.45
N GLY A 97 -12.42 -3.94 8.14
CA GLY A 97 -12.82 -4.37 6.80
C GLY A 97 -13.86 -3.46 6.11
N PRO A 98 -14.14 -3.71 4.82
CA PRO A 98 -14.76 -2.75 3.89
C PRO A 98 -16.15 -2.21 4.26
N ASP A 99 -16.80 -2.75 5.29
CA ASP A 99 -18.13 -2.36 5.76
C ASP A 99 -18.11 -1.39 6.96
N ALA A 100 -16.93 -0.96 7.43
CA ALA A 100 -16.80 0.06 8.46
C ALA A 100 -16.91 1.48 7.84
N ASP A 101 -18.14 2.01 7.83
CA ASP A 101 -18.54 3.40 7.54
C ASP A 101 -18.61 3.86 6.06
N THR A 102 -19.69 3.45 5.40
CA THR A 102 -20.39 4.33 4.43
C THR A 102 -21.27 5.31 5.20
N GLN A 103 -20.72 6.44 5.63
CA GLN A 103 -21.48 7.66 5.93
C GLN A 103 -20.54 8.86 6.12
N HIS A 104 -20.16 9.53 5.03
CA HIS A 104 -20.29 10.98 4.87
C HIS A 104 -19.87 11.45 3.46
N THR A 105 -20.87 11.93 2.72
CA THR A 105 -20.83 12.88 1.58
C THR A 105 -20.12 12.45 0.30
N GLY A 106 -20.91 12.35 -0.78
CA GLY A 106 -20.45 11.97 -2.10
C GLY A 106 -19.55 13.01 -2.78
N LYS A 107 -18.52 12.48 -3.45
CA LYS A 107 -17.95 12.99 -4.69
C LYS A 107 -17.21 11.83 -5.37
N GLY A 108 -17.21 11.85 -6.70
CA GLY A 108 -16.98 10.69 -7.55
C GLY A 108 -15.71 9.87 -7.27
N ARG A 109 -15.80 8.56 -7.54
CA ARG A 109 -14.68 7.62 -7.59
C ARG A 109 -13.59 8.15 -8.52
N GLN A 110 -12.56 8.76 -7.97
CA GLN A 110 -11.28 8.97 -8.65
C GLN A 110 -10.31 7.88 -8.17
N SER A 111 -9.80 7.13 -9.14
CA SER A 111 -8.80 6.09 -8.93
C SER A 111 -7.48 6.75 -8.49
N HIS A 112 -7.19 6.74 -7.20
CA HIS A 112 -5.90 7.17 -6.66
C HIS A 112 -4.96 5.97 -6.63
N ARG A 113 -4.24 5.75 -7.74
CA ARG A 113 -3.08 4.86 -7.79
C ARG A 113 -1.90 5.54 -7.09
N GLY A 114 -1.35 4.87 -6.08
CA GLY A 114 0.03 5.02 -5.60
C GLY A 114 0.47 6.45 -5.30
N ARG A 115 0.03 7.00 -4.17
CA ARG A 115 0.70 8.16 -3.56
C ARG A 115 1.29 7.69 -2.24
N ALA A 116 2.62 7.56 -2.19
CA ALA A 116 3.32 7.61 -0.90
C ALA A 116 3.11 9.04 -0.38
N GLY A 117 2.33 9.16 0.68
CA GLY A 117 2.15 10.39 1.43
C GLY A 117 2.52 10.11 2.88
N VAL A 118 3.09 11.10 3.55
CA VAL A 118 3.21 11.06 5.01
C VAL A 118 1.79 11.03 5.56
N LEU A 119 1.46 9.92 6.20
CA LEU A 119 0.22 9.76 6.91
C LEU A 119 0.36 10.59 8.19
N ARG A 120 -0.24 11.78 8.15
CA ARG A 120 -0.78 12.37 9.35
C ARG A 120 -2.07 11.60 9.63
#